data_AF-A0A549YFF0-F1
#
_entry.id   AF-A0A549YFF0-F1
#
_cell.length_a   1.000
_cell.length_b   1.000
_cell.length_c   1.000
_cell.angle_alpha   90.00
_cell.angle_beta   90.00
_cell.angle_gamma   90.00
#
_symmetry.space_group_name_H-M   'P 1'
#
loop_
_entity.id
_entity.type
_entity.pdbx_description
1 polymer ?
#
loop_
_entity_poly.entity_id
_entity_poly.type
_entity_poly.pdbx_seq_one_letter_code
_entity_poly.pdbx_strand_id
1 'polypeptide(L)'
;MPLEKDISWSFYNEHVRRLREDYELSVGEIAERVNCDPSKIDNYSLDERIPSHIRKKTIKMNSRTTVQAICRNKIIPETMKLILYEKAILDKHDPLRLSGEKLKYVKMLCEKNHIPASLLYNELRLEQFINELLSNNFNLNGYFKTLVPPYHHVNEWSILLSKYGITSREWGNSWDSIYLN
;
A
#
# COMPACT_ATOMS: atom_id res chain seq x y z
N MET A 1 17.34 17.97 26.96
CA MET A 1 16.29 17.14 27.61
C MET A 1 16.28 15.80 26.91
N PRO A 2 16.46 14.67 27.61
CA PRO A 2 16.27 13.36 26.99
C PRO A 2 14.79 13.18 26.63
N LEU A 3 14.53 12.66 25.44
CA LEU A 3 13.17 12.36 24.94
C LEU A 3 12.52 11.31 25.87
N GLU A 4 11.55 11.73 26.68
CA GLU A 4 10.82 10.83 27.60
C GLU A 4 10.15 9.69 26.82
N LYS A 5 10.19 8.49 27.41
CA LYS A 5 9.78 7.22 26.77
C LYS A 5 8.28 7.13 26.45
N ASP A 6 7.45 8.02 27.00
CA ASP A 6 5.99 7.94 26.91
C ASP A 6 5.36 8.94 25.92
N ILE A 7 6.18 9.72 25.22
CA ILE A 7 5.69 10.71 24.27
C ILE A 7 5.34 10.03 22.93
N SER A 8 4.10 10.26 22.47
CA SER A 8 3.57 9.69 21.23
C SER A 8 4.38 10.09 19.99
N TRP A 9 4.49 9.18 19.02
CA TRP A 9 5.18 9.46 17.76
C TRP A 9 4.63 10.71 17.04
N SER A 10 3.31 10.94 17.09
CA SER A 10 2.67 12.10 16.46
C SER A 10 3.14 13.42 17.05
N PHE A 11 3.44 13.46 18.36
CA PHE A 11 4.00 14.64 19.00
C PHE A 11 5.39 14.97 18.44
N TYR A 12 6.27 13.96 18.33
CA TYR A 12 7.59 14.14 17.76
C TYR A 12 7.56 14.46 16.27
N ASN A 13 6.67 13.81 15.51
CA ASN A 13 6.47 14.12 14.10
C ASN A 13 6.09 15.59 13.89
N GLU A 14 5.15 16.11 14.68
CA GLU A 14 4.74 17.52 14.58
C GLU A 14 5.87 18.48 14.94
N HIS A 15 6.64 18.20 15.99
CA HIS A 15 7.78 19.05 16.36
C HIS A 15 8.88 19.04 15.30
N VAL A 16 9.27 17.86 14.80
CA VAL A 16 10.26 17.75 13.73
C VAL A 16 9.76 18.47 12.47
N ARG A 17 8.48 18.31 12.12
CA ARG A 17 7.88 19.02 10.99
C ARG A 17 7.98 20.53 11.14
N ARG A 18 7.60 21.09 12.29
CA ARG A 18 7.68 22.54 12.56
C ARG A 18 9.11 23.05 12.57
N LEU A 19 10.06 22.30 13.14
CA LEU A 19 11.48 22.67 13.11
C LEU A 19 12.03 22.75 11.67
N ARG A 20 11.55 21.87 10.78
CA ARG A 20 11.94 21.87 9.36
C ARG A 20 11.22 22.96 8.56
N GLU A 21 9.95 23.20 8.81
CA GLU A 21 9.14 24.15 8.03
C GLU A 21 9.27 25.60 8.52
N ASP A 22 9.21 25.84 9.83
CA ASP A 22 9.20 27.19 10.43
C ASP A 22 10.62 27.76 10.58
N TYR A 23 11.63 26.88 10.70
CA TYR A 23 13.02 27.26 11.03
C TYR A 23 14.06 26.71 10.04
N GLU A 24 13.62 26.03 8.97
CA GLU A 24 14.49 25.47 7.92
C GLU A 24 15.60 24.54 8.41
N LEU A 25 15.46 23.96 9.61
CA LEU A 25 16.51 23.11 10.19
C LEU A 25 16.58 21.76 9.48
N SER A 26 17.79 21.31 9.19
CA SER A 26 18.04 19.96 8.67
C SER A 26 17.87 18.88 9.75
N VAL A 27 17.69 17.63 9.32
CA VAL A 27 17.62 16.46 10.22
C VAL A 27 18.86 16.36 11.11
N GLY A 28 20.06 16.64 10.55
CA GLY A 28 21.32 16.61 11.28
C GLY A 28 21.40 17.68 12.36
N GLU A 29 21.00 18.91 12.03
CA GLU A 29 20.97 20.04 12.95
C GLU A 29 19.96 19.86 14.09
N ILE A 30 18.81 19.26 13.81
CA ILE A 30 17.83 18.90 14.84
C ILE A 30 18.44 17.85 15.77
N ALA A 31 19.02 16.79 15.20
CA ALA A 31 19.61 15.68 15.94
C ALA A 31 20.76 16.12 16.86
N GLU A 32 21.62 17.02 16.39
CA GLU A 32 22.69 17.62 17.19
C GLU A 32 22.14 18.42 18.38
N ARG A 33 21.13 19.28 18.14
CA ARG A 33 20.52 20.09 19.20
C ARG A 33 19.80 19.26 20.26
N VAL A 34 19.21 18.13 19.89
CA VAL A 34 18.56 17.21 20.85
C VAL A 34 19.47 16.08 21.33
N ASN A 35 20.74 16.07 20.92
CA ASN A 35 21.73 15.04 21.24
C ASN A 35 21.21 13.62 20.97
N CYS A 36 20.77 13.36 19.74
CA CYS A 36 20.34 12.03 19.31
C CYS A 36 20.90 11.67 17.93
N ASP A 37 20.76 10.39 17.56
CA ASP A 37 21.13 9.93 16.23
C ASP A 37 20.20 10.53 15.14
N PRO A 38 20.72 11.02 14.01
CA PRO A 38 19.90 11.55 12.90
C PRO A 38 18.82 10.59 12.40
N SER A 39 19.07 9.27 12.43
CA SER A 39 18.08 8.26 12.06
C SER A 39 16.86 8.25 12.99
N LYS A 40 17.00 8.66 14.26
CA LYS A 40 15.86 8.82 15.17
C LYS A 40 14.96 9.97 14.71
N ILE A 41 15.55 11.10 14.33
CA ILE A 41 14.81 12.25 13.79
C ILE A 41 14.13 11.90 12.48
N ASP A 42 14.84 11.19 11.59
CA ASP A 42 14.29 10.73 10.31
C ASP A 42 13.10 9.77 10.52
N ASN A 43 13.17 8.89 11.53
CA ASN A 43 12.05 8.03 11.92
C ASN A 43 10.81 8.80 12.40
N TYR A 44 10.94 10.06 12.83
CA TYR A 44 9.81 10.93 13.13
C TYR A 44 9.22 11.60 11.90
N SER A 45 9.84 11.50 10.73
CA SER A 45 9.31 12.02 9.47
C SER A 45 8.56 10.95 8.68
N LEU A 46 7.55 11.38 7.91
CA LEU A 46 7.00 10.56 6.84
C LEU A 46 7.85 10.78 5.58
N ASP A 47 7.98 9.72 4.78
CA ASP A 47 8.69 9.77 3.51
C ASP A 47 8.13 10.86 2.60
N GLU A 48 9.00 11.68 2.02
CA GLU A 48 8.60 12.87 1.25
C GLU A 48 7.89 12.51 -0.06
N ARG A 49 8.05 11.27 -0.54
CA ARG A 49 7.32 10.73 -1.69
C ARG A 49 5.83 10.49 -1.42
N ILE A 50 5.43 10.42 -0.15
CA ILE A 50 4.01 10.30 0.22
C ILE A 50 3.34 11.67 -0.02
N PRO A 51 2.20 11.73 -0.76
CA PRO A 51 1.51 12.99 -1.01
C PRO A 51 1.15 13.77 0.27
N SER A 52 1.22 15.10 0.20
CA SER A 52 1.09 15.97 1.38
C SER A 52 -0.26 15.83 2.09
N HIS A 53 -1.36 15.65 1.36
CA HIS A 53 -2.70 15.44 1.93
C HIS A 53 -2.82 14.09 2.65
N ILE A 54 -2.15 13.05 2.15
CA ILE A 54 -2.04 11.73 2.81
C ILE A 54 -1.24 11.87 4.11
N ARG A 55 -0.09 12.57 4.09
CA ARG A 55 0.74 12.78 5.28
C ARG A 55 -0.06 13.40 6.44
N LYS A 56 -0.84 14.45 6.17
CA LYS A 56 -1.71 15.11 7.15
C LYS A 56 -2.76 14.16 7.75
N LYS A 57 -3.43 13.37 6.91
CA LYS A 57 -4.47 12.42 7.36
C LYS A 57 -3.91 11.18 8.07
N THR A 58 -2.67 10.77 7.76
CA THR A 58 -2.02 9.58 8.33
C THR A 58 -1.92 9.65 9.85
N ILE A 59 -1.64 10.84 10.39
CA ILE A 59 -1.56 11.09 11.84
C ILE A 59 -2.94 10.90 12.49
N LYS A 60 -3.96 11.55 11.92
CA LYS A 60 -5.35 11.47 12.42
C LYS A 60 -5.90 10.05 12.43
N MET A 61 -5.53 9.24 11.43
CA MET A 61 -6.09 7.89 11.22
C MET A 61 -5.24 6.76 11.80
N ASN A 62 -4.12 7.11 12.46
CA ASN A 62 -3.13 6.18 12.99
C ASN A 62 -2.69 5.11 11.96
N SER A 63 -2.42 5.53 10.73
CA SER A 63 -2.12 4.63 9.60
C SER A 63 -0.66 4.69 9.13
N ARG A 64 0.22 5.31 9.93
CA ARG A 64 1.65 5.52 9.62
C ARG A 64 2.33 4.27 9.08
N THR A 65 2.22 3.15 9.81
CA THR A 65 2.91 1.91 9.46
C THR A 65 2.48 1.40 8.10
N THR A 66 1.18 1.43 7.79
CA THR A 66 0.64 1.00 6.49
C THR A 66 1.10 1.94 5.39
N VAL A 67 0.99 3.26 5.59
CA VAL A 67 1.37 4.28 4.59
C VAL A 67 2.87 4.20 4.26
N GLN A 68 3.74 4.14 5.26
CA GLN A 68 5.18 3.95 5.02
C GLN A 68 5.48 2.60 4.34
N ALA A 69 4.75 1.54 4.69
CA ALA A 69 4.95 0.23 4.08
C ALA A 69 4.52 0.19 2.60
N ILE A 70 3.55 1.00 2.18
CA ILE A 70 3.21 1.22 0.77
C ILE A 70 4.36 1.97 0.07
N CYS A 71 4.79 3.09 0.66
CA CYS A 71 5.83 3.94 0.07
C CYS A 71 7.15 3.21 -0.17
N ARG A 72 7.59 2.42 0.81
CA ARG A 72 8.86 1.68 0.76
C ARG A 72 8.80 0.43 -0.11
N ASN A 73 7.62 -0.04 -0.51
CA ASN A 73 7.50 -1.24 -1.31
C ASN A 73 7.90 -0.97 -2.77
N LYS A 74 8.77 -1.81 -3.33
CA LYS A 74 9.29 -1.67 -4.70
C LYS A 74 8.48 -2.46 -5.74
N ILE A 75 7.59 -3.34 -5.29
CA ILE A 75 6.87 -4.31 -6.13
C ILE A 75 5.50 -3.76 -6.54
N ILE A 76 4.85 -3.01 -5.66
CA ILE A 76 3.57 -2.34 -5.93
C ILE A 76 3.82 -1.20 -6.94
N PRO A 77 3.13 -1.18 -8.09
CA PRO A 77 3.25 -0.10 -9.07
C PRO A 77 2.85 1.28 -8.50
N GLU A 78 3.50 2.35 -8.94
CA GLU A 78 3.25 3.71 -8.43
C GLU A 78 1.78 4.15 -8.60
N THR A 79 1.16 3.84 -9.74
CA THR A 79 -0.27 4.15 -9.97
C THR A 79 -1.18 3.46 -8.94
N MET A 80 -0.85 2.22 -8.57
CA MET A 80 -1.57 1.48 -7.54
C MET A 80 -1.31 2.08 -6.15
N LYS A 81 -0.09 2.54 -5.85
CA LYS A 81 0.23 3.18 -4.55
C LYS A 81 -0.64 4.40 -4.28
N LEU A 82 -0.92 5.22 -5.29
CA LEU A 82 -1.77 6.41 -5.16
C LEU A 82 -3.15 6.05 -4.57
N ILE A 83 -3.79 5.02 -5.12
CA ILE A 83 -5.10 4.54 -4.63
C ILE A 83 -4.93 3.89 -3.25
N LEU A 84 -3.92 3.06 -3.04
CA LEU A 84 -3.70 2.38 -1.77
C LEU A 84 -3.45 3.35 -0.61
N TYR A 85 -2.82 4.51 -0.86
CA TYR A 85 -2.68 5.56 0.15
C TYR A 85 -4.05 6.07 0.61
N GLU A 86 -4.95 6.39 -0.33
CA GLU A 86 -6.32 6.83 -0.02
C GLU A 86 -7.07 5.77 0.79
N LYS A 87 -6.95 4.49 0.42
CA LYS A 87 -7.57 3.40 1.17
C LYS A 87 -6.95 3.20 2.56
N ALA A 88 -5.66 3.51 2.75
CA ALA A 88 -4.98 3.35 4.04
C ALA A 88 -5.37 4.42 5.08
N ILE A 89 -5.88 5.57 4.63
CA ILE A 89 -6.30 6.69 5.50
C ILE A 89 -7.82 6.75 5.72
N LEU A 90 -8.56 5.70 5.38
CA LEU A 90 -9.98 5.58 5.71
C LEU A 90 -10.20 5.28 7.20
N ASP A 91 -11.41 5.50 7.69
CA ASP A 91 -11.78 5.17 9.08
C ASP A 91 -11.62 3.68 9.36
N LYS A 92 -11.31 3.31 10.62
CA LYS A 92 -11.01 1.93 11.01
C LYS A 92 -12.17 0.96 10.75
N HIS A 93 -13.39 1.47 10.69
CA HIS A 93 -14.60 0.69 10.44
C HIS A 93 -15.01 0.67 8.96
N ASP A 94 -14.32 1.41 8.10
CA ASP A 94 -14.59 1.40 6.67
C ASP A 94 -14.17 0.04 6.06
N PRO A 95 -15.08 -0.68 5.36
CA PRO A 95 -14.75 -1.97 4.75
C PRO A 95 -13.65 -1.87 3.68
N LEU A 96 -13.50 -0.70 3.05
CA LEU A 96 -12.47 -0.40 2.07
C LEU A 96 -11.18 0.08 2.72
N ARG A 97 -11.08 0.16 4.06
CA ARG A 97 -9.81 0.50 4.70
C ARG A 97 -8.76 -0.56 4.41
N LEU A 98 -7.61 -0.11 3.92
CA LEU A 98 -6.42 -0.95 3.77
C LEU A 98 -5.71 -1.10 5.11
N SER A 99 -5.89 -2.25 5.76
CA SER A 99 -5.14 -2.63 6.95
C SER A 99 -3.74 -3.15 6.60
N GLY A 100 -2.86 -3.26 7.60
CA GLY A 100 -1.54 -3.87 7.40
C GLY A 100 -1.60 -5.32 6.92
N GLU A 101 -2.64 -6.06 7.31
CA GLU A 101 -2.88 -7.43 6.84
C GLU A 101 -3.35 -7.44 5.38
N LYS A 102 -4.33 -6.61 5.02
CA LYS A 102 -4.78 -6.47 3.62
C LYS A 102 -3.64 -6.05 2.69
N LEU A 103 -2.73 -5.19 3.17
CA LEU A 103 -1.52 -4.82 2.42
C LEU A 103 -0.59 -6.01 2.15
N LYS A 104 -0.51 -7.01 3.04
CA LYS A 104 0.27 -8.23 2.76
C LYS A 104 -0.31 -9.00 1.56
N TYR A 105 -1.63 -9.08 1.44
CA TYR A 105 -2.27 -9.71 0.29
C TYR A 105 -2.06 -8.94 -1.00
N VAL A 106 -2.12 -7.60 -0.96
CA VAL A 106 -1.78 -6.76 -2.13
C VAL A 106 -0.34 -7.01 -2.59
N LYS A 107 0.61 -7.07 -1.66
CA LYS A 107 2.02 -7.38 -1.99
C LYS A 107 2.14 -8.75 -2.64
N MET A 108 1.53 -9.77 -2.04
CA MET A 108 1.54 -11.13 -2.58
C MET A 108 0.90 -11.20 -3.98
N LEU A 109 -0.17 -10.42 -4.23
CA LEU A 109 -0.80 -10.32 -5.53
C LEU A 109 0.18 -9.75 -6.56
N CYS A 110 0.83 -8.62 -6.29
CA CYS A 110 1.80 -7.99 -7.19
C CYS A 110 3.09 -8.82 -7.36
N GLU A 111 3.49 -9.59 -6.34
CA GLU A 111 4.64 -10.49 -6.40
C GLU A 111 4.39 -11.70 -7.30
N LYS A 112 3.18 -12.29 -7.20
CA LYS A 112 2.83 -13.52 -7.92
C LYS A 112 2.21 -13.29 -9.29
N ASN A 113 1.68 -12.10 -9.55
CA ASN A 113 0.93 -11.81 -10.76
C ASN A 113 1.43 -10.51 -11.38
N HIS A 114 1.59 -10.53 -12.70
CA HIS A 114 1.84 -9.32 -13.46
C HIS A 114 0.54 -8.52 -13.58
N ILE A 115 0.49 -7.32 -13.00
CA ILE A 115 -0.66 -6.43 -13.15
C ILE A 115 -0.54 -5.73 -14.51
N PRO A 116 -1.49 -5.93 -15.44
CA PRO A 116 -1.36 -5.42 -16.79
C PRO A 116 -1.37 -3.91 -16.85
N ALA A 117 -0.57 -3.37 -17.77
CA ALA A 117 -0.50 -1.95 -18.07
C ALA A 117 -1.89 -1.34 -18.35
N SER A 118 -2.75 -2.07 -19.06
CA SER A 118 -4.12 -1.66 -19.39
C SER A 118 -4.97 -1.36 -18.14
N LEU A 119 -4.80 -2.14 -17.08
CA LEU A 119 -5.43 -1.89 -15.79
C LEU A 119 -4.73 -0.76 -15.04
N LEU A 120 -3.39 -0.74 -15.03
CA LEU A 120 -2.60 0.28 -14.32
C LEU A 120 -2.80 1.71 -14.82
N TYR A 121 -3.07 1.89 -16.12
CA TYR A 121 -3.28 3.19 -16.76
C TYR A 121 -4.76 3.61 -16.82
N ASN A 122 -5.68 2.78 -16.34
CA ASN A 122 -7.09 3.13 -16.19
C ASN A 122 -7.41 3.29 -14.70
N GLU A 123 -7.24 4.52 -14.20
CA GLU A 123 -7.39 4.84 -12.77
C GLU A 123 -8.73 4.38 -12.19
N LEU A 124 -9.84 4.61 -12.91
CA LEU A 124 -11.18 4.21 -12.48
C LEU A 124 -11.30 2.68 -12.34
N ARG A 125 -10.84 1.92 -13.34
CA ARG A 125 -10.87 0.46 -13.29
C ARG A 125 -9.94 -0.10 -12.23
N LEU A 126 -8.75 0.50 -12.06
CA LEU A 126 -7.80 0.11 -11.03
C LEU A 126 -8.38 0.34 -9.64
N GLU A 127 -9.06 1.47 -9.42
CA GLU A 127 -9.73 1.74 -8.15
C GLU A 127 -10.87 0.76 -7.89
N GLN A 128 -11.71 0.48 -8.89
CA GLN A 128 -12.78 -0.52 -8.78
C GLN A 128 -12.22 -1.90 -8.44
N PHE A 129 -11.16 -2.33 -9.12
CA PHE A 129 -10.46 -3.57 -8.82
C PHE A 129 -10.00 -3.63 -7.36
N ILE A 130 -9.30 -2.60 -6.89
CA ILE A 130 -8.82 -2.52 -5.50
C ILE A 130 -10.00 -2.53 -4.52
N ASN A 131 -11.08 -1.80 -4.80
CA ASN A 131 -12.27 -1.78 -3.95
C ASN A 131 -12.93 -3.17 -3.84
N GLU A 132 -13.00 -3.93 -4.94
CA GLU A 132 -13.52 -5.30 -4.93
C GLU A 132 -12.64 -6.25 -4.10
N LEU A 133 -11.31 -6.09 -4.15
CA LEU A 133 -10.40 -6.85 -3.28
C LEU A 133 -10.62 -6.53 -1.80
N LEU A 134 -10.75 -5.25 -1.48
CA LEU A 134 -10.86 -4.79 -0.10
C LEU A 134 -12.21 -5.13 0.51
N SER A 135 -13.31 -4.95 -0.24
CA SER A 135 -14.68 -5.24 0.20
C SER A 135 -14.92 -6.72 0.45
N ASN A 136 -14.34 -7.59 -0.38
CA ASN A 136 -14.42 -9.04 -0.18
C ASN A 136 -13.37 -9.59 0.79
N ASN A 137 -12.58 -8.73 1.45
CA ASN A 137 -11.48 -9.13 2.33
C ASN A 137 -10.51 -10.12 1.67
N PHE A 138 -10.27 -9.98 0.36
CA PHE A 138 -9.45 -10.90 -0.43
C PHE A 138 -9.97 -12.37 -0.42
N ASN A 139 -11.23 -12.59 -0.01
CA ASN A 139 -11.91 -13.87 -0.12
C ASN A 139 -12.48 -14.03 -1.53
N LEU A 140 -11.74 -14.76 -2.35
CA LEU A 140 -12.11 -15.02 -3.74
C LEU A 140 -13.02 -16.26 -3.89
N ASN A 141 -12.90 -17.23 -2.98
CA ASN A 141 -13.60 -18.52 -3.04
C ASN A 141 -15.14 -18.42 -3.13
N GLY A 142 -15.76 -17.39 -2.55
CA GLY A 142 -17.22 -17.20 -2.58
C GLY A 142 -17.72 -16.50 -3.85
N TYR A 143 -16.95 -15.54 -4.35
CA TYR A 143 -17.31 -14.69 -5.48
C TYR A 143 -17.17 -15.41 -6.84
N PHE A 144 -16.24 -16.37 -6.94
CA PHE A 144 -15.99 -17.09 -8.20
C PHE A 144 -16.87 -18.32 -8.43
N LYS A 145 -17.48 -18.90 -7.39
CA LYS A 145 -18.43 -20.01 -7.54
C LYS A 145 -19.64 -19.65 -8.43
N THR A 146 -19.97 -18.36 -8.54
CA THR A 146 -21.04 -17.86 -9.41
C THR A 146 -20.57 -17.47 -10.80
N LEU A 147 -19.25 -17.36 -11.03
CA LEU A 147 -18.67 -16.84 -12.28
C LEU A 147 -17.94 -17.91 -13.10
N VAL A 148 -17.59 -19.05 -12.50
CA VAL A 148 -16.83 -20.13 -13.14
C VAL A 148 -17.76 -21.33 -13.38
N PRO A 149 -17.93 -21.79 -14.63
CA PRO A 149 -18.60 -23.05 -14.92
C PRO A 149 -17.88 -24.21 -14.23
N PRO A 150 -18.58 -25.25 -13.75
CA PRO A 150 -18.02 -26.30 -12.87
C PRO A 150 -16.88 -27.16 -13.47
N TYR A 151 -16.45 -26.90 -14.70
CA TYR A 151 -15.49 -27.71 -15.45
C TYR A 151 -14.11 -27.05 -15.69
N HIS A 152 -13.85 -25.88 -15.10
CA HIS A 152 -12.60 -25.15 -15.31
C HIS A 152 -11.83 -24.94 -14.00
N HIS A 153 -10.73 -25.69 -13.84
CA HIS A 153 -9.71 -25.42 -12.82
C HIS A 153 -8.90 -24.17 -13.24
N VAL A 154 -9.45 -23.00 -12.96
CA VAL A 154 -8.80 -21.72 -13.22
C VAL A 154 -8.49 -21.05 -11.88
N ASN A 155 -7.30 -20.46 -11.76
CA ASN A 155 -6.92 -19.68 -10.59
C ASN A 155 -7.93 -18.53 -10.40
N GLU A 156 -8.54 -18.43 -9.23
CA GLU A 156 -9.55 -17.39 -8.92
C GLU A 156 -9.03 -15.97 -9.17
N TRP A 157 -7.73 -15.75 -8.96
CA TRP A 157 -7.06 -14.49 -9.28
C TRP A 157 -7.02 -14.21 -10.78
N SER A 158 -6.83 -15.22 -11.62
CA SER A 158 -6.80 -15.00 -13.08
C SER A 158 -8.20 -14.74 -13.64
N ILE A 159 -9.26 -15.26 -13.02
CA ILE A 159 -10.64 -14.93 -13.38
C ILE A 159 -10.99 -13.50 -12.94
N LEU A 160 -10.57 -13.09 -11.74
CA LEU A 160 -10.73 -11.71 -11.32
C LEU A 160 -10.01 -10.77 -12.29
N LEU A 161 -8.76 -11.08 -12.62
CA LEU A 161 -7.96 -10.28 -13.53
C LEU A 161 -8.64 -10.23 -14.91
N SER A 162 -9.13 -11.35 -15.44
CA SER A 162 -9.76 -11.39 -16.76
C SER A 162 -11.03 -10.53 -16.86
N LYS A 163 -11.82 -10.42 -15.79
CA LYS A 163 -12.94 -9.46 -15.70
C LYS A 163 -12.51 -8.02 -16.02
N TYR A 164 -11.29 -7.64 -15.66
CA TYR A 164 -10.73 -6.31 -15.93
C TYR A 164 -10.02 -6.21 -17.27
N GLY A 165 -10.21 -7.18 -18.18
CA GLY A 165 -9.68 -7.20 -19.53
C GLY A 165 -8.31 -7.86 -19.67
N ILE A 166 -7.92 -8.68 -18.69
CA ILE A 166 -6.61 -9.34 -18.64
C ILE A 166 -6.73 -10.71 -19.28
N THR A 167 -6.33 -10.81 -20.55
CA THR A 167 -6.42 -12.09 -21.27
C THR A 167 -5.23 -12.98 -20.94
N SER A 168 -5.44 -14.30 -20.99
CA SER A 168 -4.38 -15.31 -20.80
C SER A 168 -3.20 -15.17 -21.77
N ARG A 169 -3.31 -14.38 -22.84
CA ARG A 169 -2.19 -14.06 -23.74
C ARG A 169 -1.16 -13.09 -23.17
N GLU A 170 -1.51 -12.33 -22.12
CA GLU A 170 -0.57 -11.47 -21.39
C GLU A 170 0.16 -12.24 -20.27
N TRP A 171 -0.24 -13.50 -20.02
CA TRP A 171 0.42 -14.45 -19.13
C TRP A 171 1.49 -15.20 -19.93
N GLY A 172 2.63 -14.56 -20.16
CA GLY A 172 3.78 -15.21 -20.80
C GLY A 172 4.14 -16.53 -20.09
N ASN A 173 3.95 -17.63 -20.81
CA ASN A 173 4.52 -18.97 -20.66
C ASN A 173 5.31 -19.23 -19.35
N SER A 174 4.65 -19.74 -18.32
CA SER A 174 5.35 -20.35 -17.16
C SER A 174 4.58 -21.51 -16.52
N TRP A 175 3.79 -22.24 -17.29
CA TRP A 175 3.16 -23.48 -16.82
C TRP A 175 3.38 -24.70 -17.73
N ASP A 176 3.91 -24.53 -18.95
CA ASP A 176 4.14 -25.65 -19.86
C ASP A 176 5.51 -26.35 -19.69
N SER A 177 6.37 -25.90 -18.78
CA SER A 177 7.71 -26.48 -18.56
C SER A 177 7.87 -27.30 -17.28
N ILE A 178 6.78 -27.64 -16.57
CA ILE A 178 6.83 -28.52 -15.39
C ILE A 178 6.19 -29.90 -15.65
N TYR A 179 5.61 -30.14 -16.84
CA TYR A 179 4.97 -31.43 -17.16
C TYR A 179 5.40 -32.10 -18.47
N LEU A 180 6.50 -31.68 -19.09
CA LEU A 180 7.11 -32.45 -20.18
C LEU A 180 8.64 -32.45 -20.07
N ASN A 181 9.15 -33.66 -19.76
CA ASN A 181 10.53 -34.13 -19.54
C ASN A 181 11.13 -33.92 -18.14
#